data_AF-A0A183HTP7-F1
#
_entry.id   AF-A0A183HTP7-F1
#
_cell.length_a   1.000
_cell.length_b   1.000
_cell.length_c   1.000
_cell.angle_alpha   90.00
_cell.angle_beta   90.00
_cell.angle_gamma   90.00
#
_symmetry.space_group_name_H-M   'P 1'
#
loop_
_entity.id
_entity.type
_entity.pdbx_description
1 polymer ?
#
loop_
_entity_poly.entity_id
_entity_poly.type
_entity_poly.pdbx_seq_one_letter_code
_entity_poly.pdbx_strand_id
1 'polypeptide(L)'
;MYLALLARDEIKDDPYALAIVTYVFHLANSSKKEEALRMLESHKKETADGIHWSMKVGQEKPKDTQHYFYQPTPVDVEMTAYVLLTYMLRDDTDKALPLVRWLTSQRNAFGGFSSTQDTVMALQALAAYAAKIYSPNLNVSIMITNGADKQNFEVTADNAMVLQSYQVAVYLTYFFTTFKFENIHNNITNNENDSDG
;
A
#
# COMPACT_ATOMS: atom_id res chain seq x y z
N MET A 1 -19.60 -23.28 -21.75
CA MET A 1 -18.32 -23.83 -22.26
C MET A 1 -17.71 -23.03 -23.42
N TYR A 2 -18.50 -22.35 -24.27
CA TYR A 2 -17.97 -21.56 -25.40
C TYR A 2 -17.34 -20.19 -25.04
N LEU A 3 -17.78 -19.54 -23.96
CA LEU A 3 -17.20 -18.25 -23.52
C LEU A 3 -15.78 -18.35 -22.94
N ALA A 4 -15.33 -19.54 -22.55
CA ALA A 4 -14.07 -19.72 -21.81
C ALA A 4 -12.85 -20.04 -22.70
N LEU A 5 -13.05 -20.20 -24.02
CA LEU A 5 -12.03 -20.62 -24.99
C LEU A 5 -11.61 -19.49 -25.93
N LEU A 6 -12.51 -18.60 -26.36
CA LEU A 6 -12.18 -17.45 -27.21
C LEU A 6 -11.55 -16.28 -26.42
N ALA A 7 -11.73 -16.27 -25.10
CA ALA A 7 -11.28 -15.21 -24.21
C ALA A 7 -9.80 -15.26 -23.81
N ARG A 8 -9.07 -16.37 -24.05
CA ARG A 8 -7.84 -16.64 -23.29
C ARG A 8 -6.68 -15.70 -23.63
N ASP A 9 -6.53 -15.34 -24.90
CA ASP A 9 -5.42 -14.47 -25.33
C ASP A 9 -5.84 -12.99 -25.37
N GLU A 10 -7.09 -12.67 -25.72
CA GLU A 10 -7.58 -11.28 -25.73
C GLU A 10 -7.82 -10.70 -24.33
N ILE A 11 -8.37 -11.47 -23.38
CA ILE A 11 -8.65 -10.97 -22.01
C ILE A 11 -7.38 -10.83 -21.19
N LYS A 12 -6.33 -11.61 -21.50
CA LYS A 12 -5.05 -11.52 -20.79
C LYS A 12 -4.43 -10.12 -20.88
N ASP A 13 -4.64 -9.45 -22.01
CA ASP A 13 -4.06 -8.15 -22.28
C ASP A 13 -4.96 -6.96 -21.96
N ASP A 14 -6.20 -7.22 -21.55
CA ASP A 14 -7.18 -6.24 -21.08
C ASP A 14 -7.37 -6.33 -19.54
N PRO A 15 -6.73 -5.45 -18.77
CA PRO A 15 -6.87 -5.43 -17.31
C PRO A 15 -8.31 -5.26 -16.82
N TYR A 16 -9.16 -4.57 -17.59
CA TYR A 16 -10.55 -4.31 -17.22
C TYR A 16 -11.39 -5.59 -17.31
N ALA A 17 -11.37 -6.24 -18.47
CA ALA A 17 -12.04 -7.52 -18.66
C ALA A 17 -11.51 -8.57 -17.67
N LEU A 18 -10.20 -8.59 -17.42
CA LEU A 18 -9.58 -9.52 -16.49
C LEU A 18 -10.04 -9.30 -15.04
N ALA A 19 -10.25 -8.05 -14.60
CA ALA A 19 -10.77 -7.75 -13.26
C ALA A 19 -12.19 -8.31 -13.06
N ILE A 20 -13.09 -8.07 -14.02
CA ILE A 20 -14.46 -8.57 -13.98
C ILE A 20 -14.49 -10.10 -14.05
N VAL A 21 -13.76 -10.70 -14.99
CA VAL A 21 -13.71 -12.16 -15.17
C VAL A 21 -13.16 -12.85 -13.92
N THR A 22 -12.13 -12.28 -13.30
CA THR A 22 -11.56 -12.82 -12.06
C THR A 22 -12.60 -12.80 -10.93
N TYR A 23 -13.33 -11.71 -10.78
CA TYR A 23 -14.41 -11.61 -9.79
C TYR A 23 -15.51 -12.64 -10.05
N VAL A 24 -15.99 -12.76 -11.29
CA VAL A 24 -17.01 -13.74 -11.70
C VAL A 24 -16.52 -15.17 -11.47
N PHE A 25 -15.26 -15.48 -11.76
CA PHE A 25 -14.69 -16.80 -11.49
C PHE A 25 -14.64 -17.13 -10.00
N HIS A 26 -14.38 -16.15 -9.13
CA HIS A 26 -14.46 -16.36 -7.68
C HIS A 26 -15.89 -16.56 -7.21
N LEU A 27 -16.83 -15.74 -7.69
CA LEU A 27 -18.26 -15.90 -7.39
C LEU A 27 -18.79 -17.28 -7.80
N ALA A 28 -18.40 -17.76 -8.98
CA ALA A 28 -18.83 -19.06 -9.50
C ALA A 28 -18.00 -20.25 -8.96
N ASN A 29 -17.01 -20.01 -8.08
CA ASN A 29 -16.06 -21.01 -7.60
C ASN A 29 -15.42 -21.84 -8.73
N SER A 30 -15.05 -21.18 -9.82
CA SER A 30 -14.47 -21.79 -11.02
C SER A 30 -13.07 -22.35 -10.74
N SER A 31 -12.69 -23.44 -11.42
CA SER A 31 -11.32 -23.99 -11.36
C SER A 31 -10.26 -23.03 -11.92
N LYS A 32 -10.66 -22.03 -12.71
CA LYS A 32 -9.78 -21.02 -13.31
C LYS A 32 -9.53 -19.79 -12.42
N LYS A 33 -10.17 -19.71 -11.25
CA LYS A 33 -10.15 -18.49 -10.40
C LYS A 33 -8.74 -18.07 -9.97
N GLU A 34 -7.89 -19.01 -9.60
CA GLU A 34 -6.51 -18.73 -9.17
C GLU A 34 -5.60 -18.33 -10.34
N GLU A 35 -5.80 -18.94 -11.52
CA GLU A 35 -5.07 -18.57 -12.73
C GLU A 35 -5.40 -17.13 -13.14
N ALA A 36 -6.69 -16.78 -13.15
CA ALA A 36 -7.15 -15.43 -13.47
C ALA A 36 -6.64 -14.40 -12.46
N LEU A 37 -6.69 -14.70 -11.16
CA LEU A 37 -6.17 -13.81 -10.12
C LEU A 37 -4.66 -13.57 -10.27
N ARG A 38 -3.88 -14.60 -10.54
CA ARG A 38 -2.43 -14.44 -10.77
C ARG A 38 -2.13 -13.53 -11.96
N MET A 39 -2.90 -13.65 -13.04
CA MET A 39 -2.77 -12.79 -14.21
C MET A 39 -3.22 -11.35 -13.90
N LEU A 40 -4.24 -11.18 -13.07
CA LEU A 40 -4.70 -9.87 -12.64
C LEU A 40 -3.64 -9.21 -11.74
N GLU A 41 -3.08 -9.94 -10.78
CA GLU A 41 -2.04 -9.46 -9.86
C GLU A 41 -0.77 -9.01 -10.58
N SER A 42 -0.45 -9.54 -11.77
CA SER A 42 0.69 -9.05 -12.56
C SER A 42 0.49 -7.65 -13.15
N HIS A 43 -0.74 -7.13 -13.14
CA HIS A 43 -1.09 -5.80 -13.63
C HIS A 43 -1.23 -4.76 -12.50
N LYS A 44 -0.93 -5.13 -11.25
CA LYS A 44 -1.03 -4.23 -10.10
C LYS A 44 -0.10 -3.02 -10.27
N LYS A 45 -0.56 -1.85 -9.85
CA LYS A 45 0.23 -0.63 -9.75
C LYS A 45 0.31 -0.19 -8.30
N GLU A 46 1.54 -0.01 -7.82
CA GLU A 46 1.80 0.45 -6.45
C GLU A 46 2.16 1.94 -6.51
N THR A 47 1.41 2.76 -5.77
CA THR A 47 1.63 4.20 -5.64
C THR A 47 1.70 4.58 -4.16
N ALA A 48 2.03 5.84 -3.87
CA ALA A 48 2.06 6.35 -2.50
C ALA A 48 0.70 6.20 -1.78
N ASP A 49 -0.40 6.30 -2.54
CA ASP A 49 -1.76 6.24 -2.01
C ASP A 49 -2.32 4.82 -1.85
N GLY A 50 -1.59 3.79 -2.32
CA GLY A 50 -1.98 2.39 -2.20
C GLY A 50 -1.76 1.58 -3.47
N ILE A 51 -2.52 0.50 -3.63
CA ILE A 51 -2.44 -0.40 -4.79
C ILE A 51 -3.72 -0.28 -5.62
N HIS A 52 -3.57 -0.21 -6.94
CA HIS A 52 -4.70 -0.07 -7.86
C HIS A 52 -4.43 -0.71 -9.22
N TRP A 53 -5.48 -0.81 -10.03
CA TRP A 53 -5.43 -1.24 -11.43
C TRP A 53 -5.85 -0.09 -12.33
N SER A 54 -5.15 0.07 -13.45
CA SER A 54 -5.54 1.04 -14.47
C SER A 54 -5.24 0.55 -15.88
N MET A 55 -5.93 1.13 -16.86
CA MET A 55 -5.76 0.75 -18.26
C MET A 55 -4.29 0.91 -18.72
N LYS A 56 -3.88 0.10 -19.70
CA LYS A 56 -2.56 0.24 -20.31
C LYS A 56 -2.49 1.60 -21.04
N VAL A 57 -1.41 2.35 -20.80
CA VAL A 57 -1.16 3.64 -21.46
C VAL A 57 -1.05 3.37 -22.97
N GLY A 58 -1.99 3.88 -23.76
CA GLY A 58 -2.01 3.73 -25.22
C GLY A 58 -3.26 3.06 -25.81
N GLN A 59 -4.14 2.47 -24.99
CA GLN A 59 -5.51 2.17 -25.44
C GLN A 59 -6.30 3.48 -25.44
N GLU A 60 -6.78 3.89 -26.63
CA GLU A 60 -7.33 5.22 -26.85
C GLU A 60 -8.48 5.53 -25.88
N LYS A 61 -8.35 6.69 -25.24
CA LYS A 61 -9.36 7.34 -24.44
C LYS A 61 -10.59 7.59 -25.32
N PRO A 62 -11.83 7.29 -24.89
CA PRO A 62 -13.00 7.82 -25.54
C PRO A 62 -12.86 9.35 -25.64
N LYS A 63 -13.01 9.91 -26.84
CA LYS A 63 -12.75 11.34 -27.13
C LYS A 63 -13.62 12.33 -26.33
N ASP A 64 -14.57 11.84 -25.53
CA ASP A 64 -15.54 12.64 -24.78
C ASP A 64 -15.07 13.01 -23.36
N THR A 65 -13.98 12.43 -22.84
CA THR A 65 -13.54 12.67 -21.45
C THR A 65 -12.47 13.77 -21.30
N GLN A 66 -12.41 14.74 -22.22
CA GLN A 66 -11.36 15.78 -22.26
C GLN A 66 -11.34 16.76 -21.06
N HIS A 67 -12.23 16.61 -20.05
CA HIS A 67 -12.35 17.58 -18.95
C HIS A 67 -11.73 17.15 -17.61
N TYR A 68 -11.11 15.98 -17.50
CA TYR A 68 -10.56 15.51 -16.22
C TYR A 68 -9.09 15.09 -16.35
N PHE A 69 -8.18 16.07 -16.38
CA PHE A 69 -6.74 15.85 -16.46
C PHE A 69 -6.09 15.44 -15.12
N TYR A 70 -6.85 15.36 -14.02
CA TYR A 70 -6.31 15.13 -12.67
C TYR A 70 -7.06 14.08 -11.82
N GLN A 71 -8.06 13.40 -12.36
CA GLN A 71 -8.76 12.31 -11.65
C GLN A 71 -8.33 10.97 -12.26
N PRO A 72 -8.17 9.89 -11.46
CA PRO A 72 -8.14 8.56 -12.03
C PRO A 72 -9.39 8.37 -12.86
N THR A 73 -9.25 7.64 -13.96
CA THR A 73 -10.38 7.45 -14.83
C THR A 73 -11.43 6.63 -14.05
N PRO A 74 -12.74 6.91 -14.18
CA PRO A 74 -13.79 6.12 -13.53
C PRO A 74 -13.61 4.60 -13.69
N VAL A 75 -13.04 4.17 -14.83
CA VAL A 75 -12.71 2.78 -15.09
C VAL A 75 -11.63 2.21 -14.16
N ASP A 76 -10.65 3.01 -13.71
CA ASP A 76 -9.61 2.57 -12.77
C ASP A 76 -10.20 2.30 -11.38
N VAL A 77 -11.15 3.14 -10.95
CA VAL A 77 -11.91 2.96 -9.71
C VAL A 77 -12.74 1.68 -9.79
N GLU A 78 -13.48 1.49 -10.88
CA GLU A 78 -14.29 0.30 -11.09
C GLU A 78 -13.45 -0.99 -11.12
N MET A 79 -12.34 -1.01 -11.86
CA MET A 79 -11.42 -2.16 -11.88
C MET A 79 -10.92 -2.50 -10.49
N THR A 80 -10.42 -1.49 -9.77
CA THR A 80 -9.87 -1.68 -8.44
C THR A 80 -10.95 -2.15 -7.46
N ALA A 81 -12.20 -1.71 -7.62
CA ALA A 81 -13.33 -2.19 -6.85
C ALA A 81 -13.66 -3.67 -7.11
N TYR A 82 -13.61 -4.14 -8.37
CA TYR A 82 -13.75 -5.58 -8.67
C TYR A 82 -12.63 -6.42 -8.06
N VAL A 83 -11.39 -5.91 -8.05
CA VAL A 83 -10.27 -6.61 -7.41
C VAL A 83 -10.48 -6.68 -5.89
N LEU A 84 -10.92 -5.58 -5.27
CA LEU A 84 -11.24 -5.55 -3.85
C LEU A 84 -12.35 -6.56 -3.50
N LEU A 85 -13.45 -6.59 -4.28
CA LEU A 85 -14.51 -7.58 -4.11
C LEU A 85 -14.00 -9.02 -4.26
N THR A 86 -13.07 -9.25 -5.17
CA THR A 86 -12.42 -10.56 -5.34
C THR A 86 -11.65 -10.97 -4.08
N TYR A 87 -10.88 -10.07 -3.47
CA TYR A 87 -10.21 -10.34 -2.20
C TYR A 87 -11.21 -10.57 -1.05
N MET A 88 -12.36 -9.89 -1.05
CA MET A 88 -13.40 -10.10 -0.04
C MET A 88 -14.08 -11.47 -0.14
N LEU A 89 -14.19 -12.03 -1.34
CA LEU A 89 -14.63 -13.42 -1.53
C LEU A 89 -13.61 -14.45 -1.03
N ARG A 90 -12.35 -14.05 -0.86
CA ARG A 90 -11.25 -14.91 -0.40
C ARG A 90 -10.90 -14.72 1.08
N ASP A 91 -11.60 -13.81 1.77
CA ASP A 91 -11.26 -13.39 3.13
C ASP A 91 -9.82 -12.84 3.26
N ASP A 92 -9.26 -12.28 2.18
CA ASP A 92 -7.88 -11.76 2.14
C ASP A 92 -7.85 -10.27 2.48
N THR A 93 -8.16 -9.94 3.74
CA THR A 93 -8.25 -8.56 4.22
C THR A 93 -6.92 -7.82 4.21
N ASP A 94 -5.82 -8.54 4.34
CA ASP A 94 -4.47 -7.97 4.38
C ASP A 94 -4.06 -7.45 3.00
N LYS A 95 -4.28 -8.26 1.94
CA LYS A 95 -4.06 -7.79 0.56
C LYS A 95 -5.05 -6.71 0.13
N ALA A 96 -6.24 -6.70 0.72
CA ALA A 96 -7.27 -5.71 0.39
C ALA A 96 -7.02 -4.32 0.98
N LEU A 97 -6.34 -4.21 2.13
CA LEU A 97 -6.13 -2.93 2.83
C LEU A 97 -5.45 -1.85 1.95
N PRO A 98 -4.40 -2.15 1.16
CA PRO A 98 -3.83 -1.17 0.24
C PRO A 98 -4.78 -0.68 -0.87
N LEU A 99 -5.74 -1.51 -1.30
CA LEU A 99 -6.75 -1.12 -2.30
C LEU A 99 -7.79 -0.20 -1.67
N VAL A 100 -8.19 -0.50 -0.43
CA VAL A 100 -9.13 0.33 0.34
C VAL A 100 -8.56 1.73 0.56
N ARG A 101 -7.26 1.83 0.89
CA ARG A 101 -6.55 3.11 1.01
C ARG A 101 -6.62 3.91 -0.29
N TRP A 102 -6.29 3.26 -1.41
CA TRP A 102 -6.31 3.93 -2.70
C TRP A 102 -7.72 4.36 -3.12
N LEU A 103 -8.73 3.49 -2.98
CA LEU A 103 -10.13 3.84 -3.30
C LEU A 103 -10.65 4.98 -2.44
N THR A 104 -10.26 5.02 -1.16
CA THR A 104 -10.67 6.08 -0.24
C THR A 104 -10.06 7.43 -0.64
N SER A 105 -8.82 7.44 -1.18
CA SER A 105 -8.17 8.67 -1.65
C SER A 105 -8.74 9.20 -2.97
N GLN A 106 -9.50 8.40 -3.73
CA GLN A 106 -10.15 8.84 -4.96
C GLN A 106 -11.51 9.54 -4.73
N ARG A 107 -12.00 9.58 -3.49
CA ARG A 107 -13.27 10.24 -3.17
C ARG A 107 -13.12 11.76 -3.30
N ASN A 108 -14.09 12.39 -3.97
CA ASN A 108 -14.16 13.84 -4.04
C ASN A 108 -14.59 14.45 -2.68
N ALA A 109 -14.58 15.78 -2.57
CA ALA A 109 -14.92 16.51 -1.34
C ALA A 109 -16.36 16.23 -0.82
N PHE A 110 -17.26 15.72 -1.68
CA PHE A 110 -18.63 15.35 -1.32
C PHE A 110 -18.78 13.84 -1.04
N GLY A 111 -17.68 13.09 -1.06
CA GLY A 111 -17.62 11.68 -0.72
C GLY A 111 -18.00 10.73 -1.85
N GLY A 112 -18.22 11.21 -3.07
CA GLY A 112 -18.51 10.41 -4.27
C GLY A 112 -17.31 10.21 -5.19
N PHE A 113 -17.47 9.38 -6.22
CA PHE A 113 -16.49 9.17 -7.28
C PHE A 113 -16.91 9.94 -8.56
N SER A 114 -16.12 9.84 -9.63
CA SER A 114 -16.24 10.70 -10.81
C SER A 114 -17.40 10.33 -11.73
N SER A 115 -17.94 9.10 -11.65
CA SER A 115 -19.12 8.63 -12.39
C SER A 115 -20.14 7.98 -11.42
N THR A 116 -21.24 7.45 -11.97
CA THR A 116 -22.26 6.72 -11.18
C THR A 116 -21.85 5.26 -10.96
N GLN A 117 -21.29 4.58 -11.97
CA GLN A 117 -20.99 3.14 -11.89
C GLN A 117 -19.78 2.83 -11.00
N ASP A 118 -18.72 3.62 -11.12
CA ASP A 118 -17.56 3.58 -10.23
C ASP A 118 -17.96 3.90 -8.78
N THR A 119 -18.90 4.84 -8.57
CA THR A 119 -19.44 5.12 -7.24
C THR A 119 -20.15 3.89 -6.66
N VAL A 120 -21.03 3.22 -7.41
CA VAL A 120 -21.73 2.02 -6.95
C VAL A 120 -20.75 0.91 -6.62
N MET A 121 -19.82 0.60 -7.54
CA MET A 121 -18.88 -0.50 -7.37
C MET A 121 -17.88 -0.24 -6.24
N ALA A 122 -17.34 0.98 -6.13
CA ALA A 122 -16.42 1.32 -5.07
C ALA A 122 -17.09 1.30 -3.69
N LEU A 123 -18.32 1.84 -3.57
CA LEU A 123 -19.06 1.79 -2.31
C LEU A 123 -19.40 0.34 -1.93
N GLN A 124 -19.81 -0.49 -2.87
CA GLN A 124 -20.06 -1.91 -2.63
C GLN A 124 -18.79 -2.62 -2.14
N ALA A 125 -17.66 -2.37 -2.78
CA ALA A 125 -16.38 -2.99 -2.42
C ALA A 125 -15.87 -2.54 -1.04
N LEU A 126 -15.95 -1.23 -0.75
CA LEU A 126 -15.58 -0.67 0.55
C LEU A 126 -16.51 -1.16 1.67
N ALA A 127 -17.81 -1.28 1.41
CA ALA A 127 -18.77 -1.84 2.36
C ALA A 127 -18.51 -3.33 2.62
N ALA A 128 -18.20 -4.11 1.58
CA ALA A 128 -17.83 -5.51 1.73
C ALA A 128 -16.56 -5.68 2.59
N TYR A 129 -15.57 -4.81 2.40
CA TYR A 129 -14.37 -4.76 3.26
C TYR A 129 -14.71 -4.39 4.71
N ALA A 130 -15.45 -3.30 4.90
CA ALA A 130 -15.86 -2.87 6.23
C ALA A 130 -16.61 -3.97 6.99
N ALA A 131 -17.49 -4.72 6.31
CA ALA A 131 -18.22 -5.84 6.90
C ALA A 131 -17.30 -7.00 7.35
N LYS A 132 -16.13 -7.18 6.73
CA LYS A 132 -15.14 -8.21 7.12
C LYS A 132 -14.31 -7.81 8.33
N ILE A 133 -13.94 -6.53 8.43
CA ILE A 133 -13.06 -6.02 9.51
C ILE A 133 -13.81 -5.46 10.71
N TYR A 134 -15.12 -5.21 10.57
CA TYR A 134 -15.92 -4.64 11.64
C TYR A 134 -16.02 -5.60 12.83
N SER A 135 -15.71 -5.08 14.01
CA SER A 135 -15.93 -5.76 15.29
C SER A 135 -16.74 -4.85 16.21
N PRO A 136 -17.87 -5.31 16.78
CA PRO A 136 -18.67 -4.52 17.70
C PRO A 136 -17.93 -4.24 19.02
N ASN A 137 -16.96 -5.07 19.37
CA ASN A 137 -16.13 -4.94 20.57
C ASN A 137 -14.69 -4.59 20.19
N LEU A 138 -14.51 -3.62 19.28
CA LEU A 138 -13.18 -3.16 18.87
C LEU A 138 -12.39 -2.74 20.12
N ASN A 139 -11.34 -3.52 20.42
CA ASN A 139 -10.40 -3.29 21.48
C ASN A 139 -9.07 -3.93 21.06
N VAL A 140 -8.18 -3.10 20.52
CA VAL A 140 -6.90 -3.50 19.94
C VAL A 140 -5.78 -2.80 20.71
N SER A 141 -4.93 -3.58 21.34
CA SER A 141 -3.74 -3.12 22.05
C SER A 141 -2.50 -3.38 21.20
N ILE A 142 -1.72 -2.35 20.91
CA ILE A 142 -0.49 -2.42 20.12
C ILE A 142 0.67 -1.91 20.96
N MET A 143 1.62 -2.80 21.27
CA MET A 143 2.85 -2.43 21.96
C MET A 143 4.00 -2.31 20.96
N ILE A 144 4.58 -1.13 20.86
CA ILE A 144 5.82 -0.85 20.12
C ILE A 144 6.97 -0.83 21.12
N THR A 145 8.02 -1.60 20.82
CA THR A 145 9.26 -1.66 21.59
C THR A 145 10.45 -1.28 20.71
N ASN A 146 11.21 -0.27 21.12
CA ASN A 146 12.49 0.12 20.51
C ASN A 146 13.57 0.23 21.58
N GLY A 147 14.33 -0.85 21.80
CA GLY A 147 15.31 -0.90 22.89
C GLY A 147 14.63 -0.77 24.26
N ALA A 148 14.99 0.27 25.02
CA ALA A 148 14.34 0.58 26.30
C ALA A 148 13.03 1.35 26.14
N ASP A 149 12.80 1.95 24.98
CA ASP A 149 11.61 2.74 24.69
C ASP A 149 10.41 1.82 24.40
N LYS A 150 9.27 2.13 25.04
CA LYS A 150 8.04 1.36 24.93
C LYS A 150 6.87 2.30 24.79
N GLN A 151 6.10 2.13 23.73
CA GLN A 151 4.85 2.84 23.51
C GLN A 151 3.71 1.83 23.39
N ASN A 152 2.61 2.08 24.10
CA ASN A 152 1.38 1.32 23.95
C ASN A 152 0.32 2.19 23.25
N PHE A 153 -0.39 1.60 22.31
CA PHE A 153 -1.57 2.20 21.68
C PHE A 153 -2.78 1.33 22.00
N GLU A 154 -3.88 1.96 22.37
CA GLU A 154 -5.15 1.30 22.61
C GLU A 154 -6.16 1.88 21.62
N VAL A 155 -6.70 1.03 20.75
CA VAL A 155 -7.74 1.39 19.79
C VAL A 155 -9.04 0.73 20.22
N THR A 156 -9.96 1.53 20.74
CA THR A 156 -11.31 1.14 21.13
C THR A 156 -12.34 1.71 20.15
N ALA A 157 -13.60 1.29 20.27
CA ALA A 157 -14.70 1.90 19.51
C ALA A 157 -14.77 3.43 19.68
N ASP A 158 -14.46 3.96 20.87
CA ASP A 158 -14.55 5.38 21.19
C ASP A 158 -13.46 6.23 20.51
N ASN A 159 -12.30 5.63 20.20
CA ASN A 159 -11.16 6.33 19.61
C ASN A 159 -10.77 5.81 18.21
N ALA A 160 -11.61 4.98 17.59
CA ALA A 160 -11.36 4.35 16.29
C ALA A 160 -11.10 5.33 15.14
N MET A 161 -11.57 6.58 15.27
CA MET A 161 -11.37 7.65 14.28
C MET A 161 -10.20 8.58 14.64
N VAL A 162 -9.57 8.40 15.80
CA VAL A 162 -8.47 9.25 16.27
C VAL A 162 -7.16 8.70 15.75
N LEU A 163 -6.44 9.52 14.98
CA LEU A 163 -5.06 9.19 14.59
C LEU A 163 -4.16 9.26 15.83
N GLN A 164 -3.60 8.11 16.21
CA GLN A 164 -2.57 8.02 17.25
C GLN A 164 -1.21 7.86 16.57
N SER A 165 -0.23 8.67 16.97
CA SER A 165 1.13 8.64 16.40
C SER A 165 2.18 8.78 17.51
N TYR A 166 3.35 8.17 17.29
CA TYR A 166 4.47 8.22 18.21
C TYR A 166 5.78 8.33 17.43
N GLN A 167 6.62 9.28 17.80
CA GLN A 167 7.94 9.45 17.20
C GLN A 167 8.94 8.58 17.94
N VAL A 168 9.49 7.59 17.25
CA VAL A 168 10.48 6.67 17.81
C VAL A 168 11.85 7.35 17.81
N ALA A 169 12.50 7.40 18.97
CA ALA A 169 13.86 7.94 19.07
C ALA A 169 14.87 7.00 18.39
N VAL A 170 15.69 7.55 17.47
CA VAL A 170 16.82 6.83 16.87
C VAL A 170 18.06 7.11 17.73
N TYR A 171 18.46 6.14 18.55
CA TYR A 171 19.75 6.21 19.23
C TYR A 171 20.84 5.88 18.21
N LEU A 172 21.50 6.91 17.67
CA LEU A 172 22.80 6.73 17.01
C LEU A 172 23.78 6.27 18.09
N THR A 173 24.04 4.98 18.19
CA THR A 173 25.14 4.47 19.01
C THR A 173 26.43 4.97 18.37
N TYR A 174 26.94 6.10 18.86
CA TYR A 174 28.25 6.60 18.49
C TYR A 174 29.31 5.60 18.95
N PHE A 175 29.74 4.71 18.06
CA PHE A 175 31.04 4.04 18.21
C PHE A 175 32.12 5.09 17.96
N PHE A 176 32.40 5.95 18.95
CA PHE A 176 33.68 6.64 18.99
C PHE A 176 34.72 5.62 19.47
N THR A 177 35.33 4.88 18.56
CA THR A 177 36.63 4.27 18.82
C THR A 177 37.61 5.43 19.02
N THR A 178 37.94 5.73 20.28
CA THR A 178 39.01 6.68 20.59
C THR A 178 40.33 6.06 20.16
N PHE A 179 40.86 6.45 18.99
CA PHE A 179 42.26 6.18 18.66
C PHE A 179 43.13 7.12 19.49
N LYS A 180 43.79 6.59 20.52
CA LYS A 180 44.93 7.28 21.14
C LYS A 180 46.09 7.23 20.14
N PHE A 181 46.46 8.37 19.57
CA PHE A 181 47.76 8.53 18.92
C PHE A 181 48.80 8.77 20.01
N GLU A 182 49.62 7.76 20.29
CA GLU A 182 50.81 7.92 21.13
C GLU A 182 51.90 8.54 20.25
N ASN A 183 52.20 9.81 20.50
CA ASN A 183 53.18 10.56 19.74
C ASN A 183 54.58 10.13 20.20
N ILE A 184 55.21 9.21 19.47
CA ILE A 184 56.61 8.85 19.69
C ILE A 184 57.46 9.74 18.78
N HIS A 185 58.04 10.80 19.35
CA HIS A 185 59.24 11.41 18.79
C HIS A 185 60.23 11.83 19.89
N ASN A 186 61.20 10.92 20.06
CA ASN A 186 62.64 11.13 20.12
C ASN A 186 63.22 12.22 21.05
N ASN A 187 63.84 11.72 22.12
CA ASN A 187 65.20 12.02 22.56
C ASN A 187 65.97 13.00 21.65
N ILE A 188 66.11 14.24 22.11
CA ILE A 188 67.29 15.05 21.82
C ILE A 188 67.86 15.48 23.17
N THR A 189 69.08 15.03 23.40
CA THR A 189 69.95 15.27 24.54
C THR A 189 70.23 16.76 24.72
N ASN A 190 69.91 17.29 25.90
CA ASN A 190 70.47 18.55 26.38
C ASN A 190 71.95 18.30 26.75
N ASN A 191 72.86 18.83 25.95
CA ASN A 191 74.26 18.95 26.35
C ASN A 191 74.45 20.37 26.89
N GLU A 192 74.36 20.50 28.21
CA GLU A 192 74.88 21.64 28.94
C GLU A 192 76.40 21.67 28.76
N ASN A 193 76.92 22.80 28.31
CA ASN A 193 78.28 23.22 28.61
C ASN A 193 78.22 24.70 28.93
N ASP A 194 78.16 24.94 30.24
CA ASP A 194 78.79 25.99 31.02
C ASP A 194 79.38 27.21 30.31
N SER A 195 78.92 28.35 30.81
CA SER A 195 79.67 29.59 30.88
C SER A 195 80.70 29.49 32.02
N ASP A 196 81.98 29.67 31.72
CA ASP A 196 82.92 30.37 32.60
C ASP A 196 84.21 30.71 31.84
N GLY A 197 84.57 32.01 31.79
CA GLY A 197 85.85 32.52 31.27
C GLY A 197 85.74 33.58 30.16
#